data_AF-A0A7L2XLQ8-F1
#
_entry.id   AF-A0A7L2XLQ8-F1
#
_cell.length_a   1.000
_cell.length_b   1.000
_cell.length_c   1.000
_cell.angle_alpha   90.00
_cell.angle_beta   90.00
_cell.angle_gamma   90.00
#
_symmetry.space_group_name_H-M   'P 1'
#
loop_
_entity.id
_entity.type
_entity.pdbx_description
1 polymer ?
#
loop_
_entity_poly.entity_id
_entity_poly.type
_entity_poly.pdbx_seq_one_letter_code
_entity_poly.pdbx_strand_id
1 'polypeptide(L)'
;EFLNESLQKPTRHFWISLSVRVAGTAWMWENGSTLTRTCEHQGESWGFQLDLGKQPGACGTLKGNGIGPQNCDTQLQWICQRESAKI
;
A
#
# COMPACT_ATOMS: atom_id res chain seq x y z
N GLU A 1 -2.55 15.06 2.81
CA GLU A 1 -3.76 15.58 2.15
C GLU A 1 -4.22 14.69 1.00
N PHE A 2 -3.48 14.57 -0.11
CA PHE A 2 -3.85 13.76 -1.28
C PHE A 2 -4.28 12.31 -1.00
N LEU A 3 -3.54 11.59 -0.14
CA LEU A 3 -3.89 10.23 0.24
C LEU A 3 -5.26 10.21 0.93
N ASN A 4 -5.47 11.06 1.94
CA ASN A 4 -6.73 11.12 2.68
C ASN A 4 -7.93 11.41 1.77
N GLU A 5 -7.83 12.38 0.88
CA GLU A 5 -8.89 12.69 -0.10
C GLU A 5 -9.14 11.53 -1.08
N SER A 6 -8.08 10.82 -1.46
CA SER A 6 -8.18 9.67 -2.35
C SER A 6 -8.82 8.47 -1.65
N LEU A 7 -8.53 8.26 -0.36
CA LEU A 7 -9.11 7.22 0.49
C LEU A 7 -10.61 7.45 0.74
N GLN A 8 -11.06 8.70 0.80
CA GLN A 8 -12.47 9.06 0.94
C GLN A 8 -13.31 8.75 -0.32
N LYS A 9 -12.68 8.40 -1.45
CA LYS A 9 -13.37 8.01 -2.68
C LYS A 9 -13.25 6.49 -2.88
N PRO A 10 -14.29 5.70 -2.54
CA PRO A 10 -14.20 4.23 -2.53
C PRO A 10 -14.00 3.60 -3.91
N THR A 11 -14.25 4.35 -4.99
CA THR A 11 -14.04 3.92 -6.37
C THR A 11 -12.59 4.02 -6.83
N ARG A 12 -11.74 4.76 -6.12
CA ARG A 12 -10.33 4.90 -6.48
C ARG A 12 -9.54 3.67 -6.04
N HIS A 13 -8.74 3.16 -6.96
CA HIS A 13 -7.95 1.94 -6.78
C HIS A 13 -6.56 2.20 -7.36
N PHE A 14 -5.54 2.17 -6.49
CA PHE A 14 -4.18 2.50 -6.86
C PHE A 14 -3.20 1.39 -6.55
N TRP A 15 -2.19 1.25 -7.41
CA TRP A 15 -0.94 0.60 -7.07
C TRP A 15 -0.18 1.42 -6.02
N ILE A 16 0.34 0.70 -5.02
CA ILE A 16 1.32 1.19 -4.06
C ILE A 16 2.55 0.28 -4.12
N SER A 17 3.70 0.75 -3.66
CA SER A 17 4.97 0.04 -3.78
C SER A 17 5.12 -1.11 -2.76
N LEU A 18 4.13 -1.99 -2.68
CA LEU A 18 4.05 -3.12 -1.76
C LEU A 18 3.92 -4.41 -2.59
N SER A 19 4.77 -5.40 -2.36
CA SER A 19 4.77 -6.65 -3.14
C SER A 19 5.23 -7.86 -2.33
N VAL A 20 4.97 -9.05 -2.85
CA VAL A 20 5.64 -10.29 -2.44
C VAL A 20 6.70 -10.62 -3.48
N ARG A 21 7.96 -10.32 -3.18
CA ARG A 21 9.08 -10.51 -4.13
C ARG A 21 9.41 -11.98 -4.41
N VAL A 22 9.20 -12.86 -3.43
CA VAL A 22 9.48 -14.30 -3.54
C VAL A 22 8.28 -15.09 -3.03
N ALA A 23 7.85 -16.10 -3.78
CA ALA A 23 6.73 -16.93 -3.37
C ALA A 23 6.97 -17.53 -1.97
N GLY A 24 6.03 -17.31 -1.05
CA GLY A 24 6.13 -17.76 0.34
C GLY A 24 6.82 -16.79 1.31
N THR A 25 7.27 -15.60 0.86
CA THR A 25 7.80 -14.56 1.76
C THR A 25 6.74 -13.58 2.24
N ALA A 26 7.09 -12.80 3.27
CA ALA A 26 6.27 -11.69 3.75
C ALA A 26 6.18 -10.56 2.72
N TRP A 27 5.15 -9.73 2.88
CA TRP A 27 4.98 -8.49 2.14
C TRP A 27 6.05 -7.46 2.53
N MET A 28 6.63 -6.81 1.54
CA MET A 28 7.64 -5.77 1.73
C MET A 28 7.37 -4.57 0.85
N TRP A 29 7.74 -3.40 1.36
CA TRP A 29 7.78 -2.21 0.54
C TRP A 29 8.97 -2.26 -0.42
N GLU A 30 8.86 -1.65 -1.60
CA GLU A 30 9.94 -1.68 -2.60
C GLU A 30 11.24 -1.00 -2.13
N ASN A 31 11.15 -0.10 -1.14
CA ASN A 31 12.30 0.51 -0.48
C ASN A 31 13.03 -0.44 0.51
N GLY A 32 12.55 -1.68 0.67
CA GLY A 32 13.12 -2.69 1.56
C GLY A 32 12.61 -2.64 3.00
N SER A 33 11.73 -1.69 3.35
CA SER A 33 11.13 -1.65 4.68
C SER A 33 10.06 -2.72 4.86
N THR A 34 10.00 -3.28 6.07
CA THR A 34 8.99 -4.27 6.44
C THR A 34 7.63 -3.61 6.55
N LEU A 35 6.58 -4.29 6.08
CA LEU A 35 5.22 -3.87 6.34
C LEU A 35 4.87 -4.05 7.82
N THR A 36 4.63 -2.95 8.52
CA THR A 36 4.05 -2.96 9.88
C THR A 36 2.53 -2.87 9.76
N ARG A 37 1.78 -3.54 10.66
CA ARG A 37 0.30 -3.46 10.70
C ARG A 37 -0.25 -2.11 11.20
N THR A 38 0.65 -1.29 11.74
CA THR A 38 0.35 -0.03 12.40
C THR A 38 1.33 1.03 11.88
N CYS A 39 0.83 2.21 11.55
CA CYS A 39 1.64 3.40 11.37
C CYS A 39 1.48 4.26 12.61
N GLU A 40 2.61 4.67 13.19
CA GLU A 40 2.64 5.67 14.24
C GLU A 40 2.89 7.03 13.61
N HIS A 41 1.98 7.97 13.84
CA HIS A 41 2.15 9.36 13.43
C HIS A 41 1.71 10.28 14.56
N GLN A 42 2.62 11.13 15.02
CA GLN A 42 2.35 12.13 16.07
C GLN A 42 1.75 11.54 17.37
N GLY A 43 2.16 10.32 17.74
CA GLY A 43 1.66 9.63 18.96
C GLY A 43 0.34 8.89 18.77
N GLU A 44 -0.25 8.93 17.57
CA GLU A 44 -1.45 8.17 17.22
C GLU A 44 -1.07 6.95 16.36
N SER A 45 -1.60 5.79 16.74
CA SER A 45 -1.40 4.53 16.01
C SER A 45 -2.62 4.23 15.14
N TRP A 46 -2.40 4.18 13.84
CA TRP A 46 -3.43 3.86 12.87
C TRP A 46 -3.18 2.46 12.32
N GLY A 47 -4.12 1.55 12.57
CA GLY A 47 -4.12 0.22 11.98
C GLY A 47 -4.76 0.24 10.59
N PHE A 48 -4.26 -0.59 9.67
CA PHE A 48 -4.89 -0.82 8.37
C PHE A 48 -5.45 -2.23 8.33
N GLN A 49 -6.61 -2.40 7.71
CA GLN A 49 -7.07 -3.72 7.34
C GLN A 49 -6.17 -4.24 6.23
N LEU A 50 -5.45 -5.31 6.54
CA LEU A 50 -4.54 -6.00 5.63
C LEU A 50 -5.21 -7.31 5.21
N ASP A 51 -5.91 -7.29 4.09
CA ASP A 51 -6.52 -8.50 3.52
C ASP A 51 -5.51 -9.26 2.63
N LEU A 52 -4.27 -9.35 3.09
CA LEU A 52 -3.12 -9.75 2.28
C LEU A 52 -2.96 -11.27 2.18
N GLY A 53 -4.01 -11.98 1.75
CA GLY A 53 -3.98 -13.43 1.54
C GLY A 53 -2.66 -13.91 0.91
N LYS A 54 -2.19 -15.12 1.26
CA LYS A 54 -0.88 -15.66 0.85
C LYS A 54 -0.83 -16.09 -0.63
N GLN A 55 -1.36 -15.29 -1.54
CA GLN A 55 -1.33 -15.61 -2.96
C GLN A 55 0.02 -15.19 -3.55
N PRO A 56 0.81 -16.13 -4.12
CA PRO A 56 2.04 -15.78 -4.82
C PRO A 56 1.71 -14.92 -6.05
N GLY A 57 2.59 -13.96 -6.38
CA GLY A 57 2.42 -13.10 -7.55
C GLY A 57 1.44 -11.95 -7.38
N ALA A 58 1.05 -11.61 -6.15
CA ALA A 58 0.19 -10.47 -5.86
C ALA A 58 1.00 -9.18 -5.60
N CYS A 59 0.49 -8.07 -6.13
CA CYS A 59 0.95 -6.72 -5.86
C CYS A 59 -0.05 -6.01 -4.93
N GLY A 60 0.45 -5.11 -4.10
CA GLY A 60 -0.33 -4.41 -3.09
C GLY A 60 -1.05 -3.21 -3.70
N THR A 61 -2.33 -3.08 -3.36
CA THR A 61 -3.16 -1.97 -3.81
C THR A 61 -3.83 -1.27 -2.66
N LEU A 62 -4.15 0.01 -2.88
CA LEU A 62 -4.96 0.82 -2.01
C LEU A 62 -6.34 1.01 -2.63
N LYS A 63 -7.40 0.63 -1.90
CA LYS A 63 -8.79 0.79 -2.32
C LYS A 63 -9.66 1.18 -1.13
N GLY A 64 -10.36 2.31 -1.21
CA GLY A 64 -11.02 2.88 -0.04
C GLY A 64 -10.02 3.13 1.07
N ASN A 65 -10.29 2.65 2.30
CA ASN A 65 -9.39 2.75 3.45
C ASN A 65 -8.51 1.50 3.69
N GLY A 66 -8.49 0.54 2.75
CA GLY A 66 -7.82 -0.74 2.93
C GLY A 66 -6.63 -0.95 1.99
N ILE A 67 -5.70 -1.78 2.45
CA ILE A 67 -4.62 -2.34 1.63
C ILE A 67 -4.95 -3.81 1.35
N GLY A 68 -4.91 -4.19 0.07
CA GLY A 68 -5.24 -5.54 -0.37
C GLY A 68 -4.42 -6.02 -1.56
N PRO A 69 -4.35 -7.34 -1.78
CA PRO A 69 -3.65 -7.94 -2.90
C PRO A 69 -4.43 -7.76 -4.20
N GLN A 70 -3.70 -7.66 -5.30
CA GLN A 70 -4.25 -7.66 -6.65
C GLN A 70 -3.27 -8.36 -7.60
N ASN A 71 -3.77 -8.92 -8.71
CA ASN A 71 -2.92 -9.43 -9.77
C ASN A 71 -2.07 -8.28 -10.36
N CYS A 72 -0.74 -8.42 -10.33
CA CYS A 72 0.22 -7.41 -10.79
C CYS A 72 -0.01 -6.97 -12.25
N ASP A 73 -0.64 -7.80 -13.09
CA ASP A 73 -0.94 -7.46 -14.49
C ASP A 73 -2.17 -6.55 -14.66
N THR A 74 -2.87 -6.22 -13.57
CA THR A 74 -4.07 -5.37 -13.62
C THR A 74 -3.69 -3.93 -13.95
N GLN A 75 -4.41 -3.32 -14.90
CA GLN A 75 -4.25 -1.89 -15.19
C GLN A 75 -4.91 -1.05 -14.10
N LEU A 76 -4.08 -0.42 -13.26
CA LEU A 76 -4.49 0.57 -12.26
C LEU A 76 -3.58 1.80 -12.34
N GLN A 77 -4.10 2.92 -11.85
CA GLN A 77 -3.28 4.10 -11.58
C GLN A 77 -2.33 3.81 -10.41
N TRP A 78 -1.25 4.59 -10.27
CA TRP A 78 -0.27 4.39 -9.19
C TRP A 78 0.02 5.69 -8.46
N ILE A 79 0.50 5.55 -7.22
CA ILE A 79 0.94 6.67 -6.39
C ILE A 79 2.45 6.60 -6.24
N CYS A 80 3.14 7.68 -6.58
CA CYS A 80 4.57 7.83 -6.36
C CYS A 80 4.83 8.67 -5.11
N GLN A 81 5.87 8.32 -4.35
CA GLN A 81 6.40 9.13 -3.27
C GLN A 81 7.75 9.73 -3.69
N ARG A 82 7.95 11.02 -3.41
CA ARG A 82 9.24 11.69 -3.50
C ARG A 82 9.39 12.63 -2.30
N GLU A 83 10.62 12.85 -1.86
CA GLU A 83 10.90 13.84 -0.82
C GLU A 83 10.50 15.24 -1.30
N SER A 84 9.93 16.03 -0.40
CA SER A 84 9.70 17.44 -0.66
C SER A 84 11.04 18.16 -0.66
N ALA A 85 11.33 18.91 -1.72
CA ALA A 85 12.46 19.83 -1.68
C ALA A 85 12.14 20.89 -0.62
N LYS A 86 12.93 20.95 0.46
CA LYS A 86 12.89 22.10 1.37
C LYS A 86 13.34 23.31 0.55
N ILE A 87 12.42 24.26 0.37
CA ILE A 87 12.71 25.58 -0.18
C ILE A 87 12.99 26.49 1.01
#